data_AF-A0A850NYK0-F1
#
_entry.id   AF-A0A850NYK0-F1
#
_cell.length_a   1.000
_cell.length_b   1.000
_cell.length_c   1.000
_cell.angle_alpha   90.00
_cell.angle_beta   90.00
_cell.angle_gamma   90.00
#
_symmetry.space_group_name_H-M   'P 1'
#
loop_
_entity.id
_entity.type
_entity.pdbx_description
1 polymer ?
#
loop_
_entity_poly.entity_id
_entity_poly.type
_entity_poly.pdbx_seq_one_letter_code
_entity_poly.pdbx_strand_id
1 'polypeptide(L)'
;QRISRPGRVSGRDWRARSGAVVLATGGCAWLSGLIGSATNTGDGYLMAAEAGARLSGMEFSVSYSVSPAWHSTRVLLFAFARYFDAHGRELNLPPMLSGGDFIGALAAELARGPVLAQLDRMPPEVRAAVPQVQPASLLPFRRRGIDPFNDRFEVALFGEGTIRGTGGLRIADAACRTD
;
A
#
# COMPACT_ATOMS: atom_id res chain seq x y z
N GLN A 1 -23.15 -0.17 37.17
CA GLN A 1 -21.69 -0.41 37.14
C GLN A 1 -21.15 0.17 35.84
N ARG A 2 -20.34 1.24 35.90
CA ARG A 2 -19.74 1.87 34.71
C ARG A 2 -18.55 1.02 34.27
N ILE A 3 -18.60 0.50 33.04
CA ILE A 3 -17.44 -0.12 32.38
C ILE A 3 -16.44 1.01 32.09
N SER A 4 -15.34 1.03 32.83
CA SER A 4 -14.21 1.94 32.59
C SER A 4 -13.53 1.55 31.27
N ARG A 5 -13.50 2.48 30.31
CA ARG A 5 -12.65 2.37 29.12
C ARG A 5 -11.20 2.16 29.56
N PRO A 6 -10.48 1.14 29.05
CA PRO A 6 -9.07 0.99 29.35
C PRO A 6 -8.28 2.15 28.72
N GLY A 7 -7.68 2.96 29.59
CA GLY A 7 -6.40 3.66 29.38
C GLY A 7 -6.27 4.63 28.22
N ARG A 8 -6.54 5.92 28.46
CA ARG A 8 -5.59 6.93 27.96
C ARG A 8 -4.33 6.79 28.80
N VAL A 9 -3.20 6.46 28.18
CA VAL A 9 -1.88 6.53 28.83
C VAL A 9 -1.68 7.97 29.31
N SER A 10 -1.28 8.14 30.56
CA SER A 10 -1.23 9.41 31.29
C SER A 10 -0.17 10.41 30.79
N GLY A 11 0.35 10.24 29.57
CA GLY A 11 1.49 10.99 29.04
C GLY A 11 2.77 10.79 29.85
N ARG A 12 2.82 9.77 30.71
CA ARG A 12 3.95 9.44 31.56
C ARG A 12 4.64 8.18 31.05
N ASP A 13 5.97 8.18 31.14
CA ASP A 13 6.78 7.00 30.89
C ASP A 13 6.42 5.88 31.88
N TRP A 14 6.45 4.64 31.39
CA TRP A 14 6.16 3.45 32.18
C TRP A 14 7.18 2.35 31.85
N ARG A 15 7.32 1.38 32.77
CA ARG A 15 8.23 0.25 32.62
C ARG A 15 7.47 -1.06 32.79
N ALA A 16 7.45 -1.91 31.76
CA ALA A 16 7.07 -3.32 31.92
C ALA A 16 8.33 -4.19 32.03
N ARG A 17 8.21 -5.26 32.83
CA ARG A 17 9.22 -6.32 32.93
C ARG A 17 8.61 -7.59 32.36
N SER A 18 9.38 -8.31 31.55
CA SER A 18 8.97 -9.56 30.92
C SER A 18 10.17 -10.49 30.77
N GLY A 19 9.92 -11.80 30.69
CA GLY A 19 10.94 -12.78 30.32
C GLY A 19 11.25 -12.82 28.82
N ALA A 20 10.32 -12.34 27.99
CA ALA A 20 10.47 -12.23 26.54
C ALA A 20 9.61 -11.10 25.96
N VAL A 21 10.00 -10.57 24.80
CA VAL A 21 9.24 -9.56 24.04
C VAL A 21 9.07 -10.06 22.61
N VAL A 22 7.84 -9.96 22.08
CA VAL A 22 7.51 -10.31 20.70
C VAL A 22 7.18 -9.03 19.95
N LEU A 23 7.93 -8.74 18.88
CA LEU A 23 7.66 -7.61 18.01
C LEU A 23 6.69 -8.03 16.89
N ALA A 24 5.48 -7.50 16.96
CA ALA A 24 4.40 -7.70 15.98
C ALA A 24 3.83 -6.36 15.51
N THR A 25 4.71 -5.37 15.30
CA THR A 25 4.36 -3.97 14.97
C THR A 25 4.00 -3.75 13.51
N GLY A 26 3.98 -4.82 12.69
CA GLY A 26 3.80 -4.72 11.24
C GLY A 26 5.05 -4.23 10.53
N GLY A 27 4.86 -3.63 9.35
CA GLY A 27 5.93 -3.07 8.54
C GLY A 27 6.14 -1.57 8.74
N CYS A 28 6.96 -1.00 7.85
CA CYS A 28 7.14 0.43 7.69
C CYS A 28 6.66 0.84 6.29
N ALA A 29 5.68 1.74 6.23
CA ALA A 29 5.31 2.48 5.02
C ALA A 29 4.98 3.92 5.43
N TRP A 30 5.91 4.51 6.17
CA TRP A 30 5.79 5.85 6.71
C TRP A 30 5.40 6.86 5.63
N LEU A 31 4.34 7.62 5.89
CA LEU A 31 3.78 8.63 4.98
C LEU A 31 3.42 8.13 3.58
N SER A 32 3.19 6.82 3.41
CA SER A 32 2.94 6.29 2.07
C SER A 32 1.56 6.64 1.48
N GLY A 33 0.65 7.13 2.32
CA GLY A 33 -0.74 7.43 1.95
C GLY A 33 -1.59 6.18 1.67
N LEU A 34 -1.04 4.98 1.82
CA LEU A 34 -1.75 3.73 1.63
C LEU A 34 -2.80 3.52 2.73
N ILE A 35 -3.93 2.91 2.36
CA ILE A 35 -5.01 2.64 3.31
C ILE A 35 -4.51 1.68 4.39
N GLY A 36 -4.68 2.09 5.66
CA GLY A 36 -4.22 1.30 6.80
C GLY A 36 -2.72 1.40 7.10
N SER A 37 -1.93 2.15 6.33
CA SER A 37 -0.47 2.27 6.60
C SER A 37 -0.08 3.35 7.59
N ALA A 38 -1.02 4.19 8.05
CA ALA A 38 -0.73 5.33 8.92
C ALA A 38 -0.06 4.92 10.25
N THR A 39 -0.28 3.69 10.73
CA THR A 39 0.34 3.13 11.93
C THR A 39 1.58 2.28 11.63
N ASN A 40 1.94 2.09 10.36
CA ASN A 40 3.15 1.37 9.93
C ASN A 40 4.33 2.34 9.87
N THR A 41 4.77 2.79 11.04
CA THR A 41 5.81 3.81 11.19
C THR A 41 7.22 3.25 11.22
N GLY A 42 7.37 1.94 11.44
CA GLY A 42 8.67 1.28 11.61
C GLY A 42 9.26 1.43 13.02
N ASP A 43 8.49 1.90 13.99
CA ASP A 43 8.90 2.04 15.40
C ASP A 43 9.41 0.73 16.03
N GLY A 44 8.78 -0.40 15.74
CA GLY A 44 9.27 -1.71 16.20
C GLY A 44 10.60 -2.12 15.55
N TYR A 45 10.88 -1.72 14.31
CA TYR A 45 12.19 -1.94 13.70
C TYR A 45 13.26 -1.07 14.36
N LEU A 46 12.95 0.19 14.63
CA LEU A 46 13.85 1.09 15.34
C LEU A 46 14.16 0.55 16.74
N MET A 47 13.12 0.19 17.51
CA MET A 47 13.27 -0.40 18.85
C MET A 47 14.17 -1.63 18.86
N ALA A 48 14.00 -2.54 17.88
CA ALA A 48 14.82 -3.73 17.79
C ALA A 48 16.27 -3.42 17.42
N ALA A 49 16.48 -2.52 16.46
CA ALA A 49 17.81 -2.11 16.02
C ALA A 49 18.59 -1.43 17.15
N GLU A 50 17.93 -0.57 17.93
CA GLU A 50 18.51 0.04 19.14
C GLU A 50 18.84 -0.99 20.23
N ALA A 51 18.11 -2.11 20.28
CA ALA A 51 18.40 -3.25 21.14
C ALA A 51 19.47 -4.21 20.57
N GLY A 52 20.03 -3.93 19.38
CA GLY A 52 21.10 -4.71 18.76
C GLY A 52 20.65 -5.74 17.72
N ALA A 53 19.34 -5.88 17.47
CA ALA A 53 18.84 -6.77 16.43
C ALA A 53 19.22 -6.27 15.03
N ARG A 54 19.45 -7.20 14.10
CA ARG A 54 19.76 -6.87 12.70
C ARG A 54 18.52 -6.78 11.84
N LEU A 55 18.59 -6.00 10.78
CA LEU A 55 17.59 -5.96 9.71
C LEU A 55 18.09 -6.76 8.50
N SER A 56 17.15 -7.29 7.71
CA SER A 56 17.44 -8.02 6.47
C SER A 56 16.43 -7.67 5.39
N GLY A 57 16.87 -7.58 4.13
CA GLY A 57 16.01 -7.37 2.97
C GLY A 57 15.32 -6.00 2.92
N MET A 58 15.82 -5.02 3.66
CA MET A 58 15.21 -3.68 3.70
C MET A 58 15.26 -2.99 2.33
N GLU A 59 16.23 -3.32 1.49
CA GLU A 59 16.37 -2.84 0.12
C GLU A 59 15.21 -3.27 -0.80
N PHE A 60 14.47 -4.32 -0.45
CA PHE A 60 13.32 -4.80 -1.20
C PHE A 60 12.00 -4.10 -0.81
N SER A 61 12.07 -2.96 -0.09
CA SER A 61 10.91 -2.15 0.29
C SER A 61 10.36 -1.25 -0.84
N VAL A 62 10.91 -1.35 -2.05
CA VAL A 62 10.56 -0.54 -3.23
C VAL A 62 9.29 -1.03 -3.95
N SER A 63 8.24 -1.38 -3.18
CA SER A 63 6.97 -1.83 -3.73
C SER A 63 5.93 -0.71 -3.70
N TYR A 64 5.19 -0.56 -4.80
CA TYR A 64 4.14 0.44 -4.96
C TYR A 64 2.88 -0.20 -5.53
N SER A 65 1.74 0.38 -5.18
CA SER A 65 0.44 0.05 -5.76
C SER A 65 -0.13 1.25 -6.50
N VAL A 66 -0.62 1.04 -7.72
CA VAL A 66 -1.42 2.03 -8.44
C VAL A 66 -2.85 2.04 -7.91
N SER A 67 -3.40 3.23 -7.70
CA SER A 67 -4.81 3.43 -7.32
C SER A 67 -5.30 4.82 -7.76
N PRO A 68 -6.60 5.14 -7.68
CA PRO A 68 -7.04 6.52 -7.85
C PRO A 68 -6.30 7.43 -6.88
N ALA A 69 -5.89 8.63 -7.34
CA ALA A 69 -5.06 9.55 -6.55
C ALA A 69 -5.72 9.95 -5.20
N TRP A 70 -7.04 9.81 -5.12
CA TRP A 70 -7.87 10.13 -3.97
C TRP A 70 -8.32 8.91 -3.14
N HIS A 71 -7.93 7.70 -3.54
CA HIS A 71 -8.29 6.48 -2.84
C HIS A 71 -7.26 5.38 -3.07
N SER A 72 -6.46 5.10 -2.06
CA SER A 72 -5.35 4.14 -2.12
C SER A 72 -5.81 2.67 -1.99
N THR A 73 -6.72 2.20 -2.84
CA THR A 73 -7.17 0.80 -2.85
C THR A 73 -6.34 -0.09 -3.75
N ARG A 74 -5.77 -1.14 -3.17
CA ARG A 74 -5.03 -2.18 -3.90
C ARG A 74 -5.96 -3.08 -4.70
N VAL A 75 -6.09 -2.84 -6.00
CA VAL A 75 -7.04 -3.58 -6.85
C VAL A 75 -6.40 -3.99 -8.17
N LEU A 76 -6.62 -5.24 -8.59
CA LEU A 76 -6.09 -5.77 -9.86
C LEU A 76 -6.81 -5.18 -11.10
N LEU A 77 -7.86 -4.38 -10.90
CA LEU A 77 -8.64 -3.78 -12.00
C LEU A 77 -7.77 -2.91 -12.92
N PHE A 78 -6.69 -2.32 -12.38
CA PHE A 78 -5.75 -1.50 -13.13
C PHE A 78 -4.95 -2.26 -14.20
N ALA A 79 -5.00 -3.60 -14.21
CA ALA A 79 -4.49 -4.41 -15.31
C ALA A 79 -5.23 -4.16 -16.62
N PHE A 80 -6.49 -3.71 -16.53
CA PHE A 80 -7.38 -3.42 -17.66
C PHE A 80 -7.40 -1.92 -18.01
N ALA A 81 -6.45 -1.14 -17.51
CA ALA A 81 -6.44 0.30 -17.72
C ALA A 81 -5.68 0.70 -18.99
N ARG A 82 -6.17 1.74 -19.65
CA ARG A 82 -5.34 2.67 -20.44
C ARG A 82 -4.93 3.85 -19.57
N TYR A 83 -3.74 4.37 -19.83
CA TYR A 83 -3.17 5.52 -19.11
C TYR A 83 -2.95 6.68 -20.07
N PHE A 84 -3.14 7.91 -19.58
CA PHE A 84 -3.05 9.11 -20.39
C PHE A 84 -2.30 10.21 -19.63
N ASP A 85 -1.58 11.07 -20.35
CA ASP A 85 -1.02 12.30 -19.79
C ASP A 85 -2.12 13.35 -19.53
N ALA A 86 -1.74 14.49 -18.94
CA ALA A 86 -2.62 15.63 -18.69
C ALA A 86 -3.23 16.26 -19.96
N HIS A 87 -2.65 15.99 -21.14
CA HIS A 87 -3.16 16.45 -22.45
C HIS A 87 -4.05 15.40 -23.11
N GLY A 88 -4.30 14.27 -22.44
CA GLY A 88 -5.15 13.19 -22.91
C GLY A 88 -4.47 12.26 -23.93
N ARG A 89 -3.15 12.33 -24.12
CA ARG A 89 -2.39 11.42 -24.98
C ARG A 89 -2.19 10.09 -24.27
N GLU A 90 -2.44 8.98 -24.97
CA GLU A 90 -2.26 7.64 -24.40
C GLU A 90 -0.77 7.37 -24.16
N LEU A 91 -0.46 6.86 -22.97
CA LEU A 91 0.89 6.50 -22.54
C LEU A 91 1.19 5.07 -22.93
N ASN A 92 2.34 4.85 -23.57
CA ASN A 92 2.83 3.51 -23.90
C ASN A 92 3.57 2.91 -22.69
N LEU A 93 2.82 2.37 -21.75
CA LEU A 93 3.37 1.71 -20.55
C LEU A 93 3.47 0.19 -20.76
N PRO A 94 4.46 -0.49 -20.14
CA PRO A 94 4.47 -1.95 -20.04
C PRO A 94 3.16 -2.48 -19.43
N PRO A 95 2.76 -3.74 -19.70
CA PRO A 95 1.58 -4.32 -19.05
C PRO A 95 1.71 -4.26 -17.52
N MET A 96 0.63 -3.96 -16.78
CA MET A 96 0.69 -3.84 -15.31
C MET A 96 1.29 -5.08 -14.64
N LEU A 97 1.06 -6.26 -15.21
CA LEU A 97 1.56 -7.54 -14.71
C LEU A 97 3.07 -7.74 -14.90
N SER A 98 3.76 -6.83 -15.60
CA SER A 98 5.24 -6.80 -15.67
C SER A 98 5.90 -6.30 -14.37
N GLY A 99 5.12 -5.87 -13.37
CA GLY A 99 5.64 -5.54 -12.05
C GLY A 99 6.51 -4.29 -12.07
N GLY A 100 7.81 -4.44 -11.77
CA GLY A 100 8.75 -3.34 -11.61
C GLY A 100 8.86 -2.43 -12.84
N ASP A 101 8.82 -3.00 -14.05
CA ASP A 101 8.92 -2.25 -15.30
C ASP A 101 7.74 -1.29 -15.47
N PHE A 102 6.51 -1.77 -15.23
CA PHE A 102 5.31 -0.93 -15.24
C PHE A 102 5.38 0.17 -14.19
N ILE A 103 5.75 -0.17 -12.95
CA ILE A 103 5.83 0.81 -11.85
C ILE A 103 6.87 1.90 -12.16
N GLY A 104 8.04 1.52 -12.67
CA GLY A 104 9.10 2.46 -13.05
C GLY A 104 8.66 3.39 -14.19
N ALA A 105 8.04 2.85 -15.23
CA ALA A 105 7.53 3.65 -16.35
C ALA A 105 6.40 4.61 -15.92
N LEU A 106 5.43 4.12 -15.12
CA LEU A 106 4.35 4.96 -14.60
C LEU A 106 4.88 6.06 -13.66
N ALA A 107 5.87 5.75 -12.81
CA ALA A 107 6.52 6.74 -11.94
C ALA A 107 7.22 7.84 -12.75
N ALA A 108 7.88 7.49 -13.85
CA ALA A 108 8.53 8.47 -14.73
C ALA A 108 7.51 9.44 -15.38
N GLU A 109 6.33 8.95 -15.76
CA GLU A 109 5.27 9.81 -16.28
C GLU A 109 4.62 10.67 -15.18
N LEU A 110 4.37 10.11 -13.99
CA LEU A 110 3.86 10.86 -12.82
C LEU A 110 4.82 11.99 -12.38
N ALA A 111 6.13 11.82 -12.58
CA ALA A 111 7.12 12.86 -12.31
C ALA A 111 7.06 14.04 -13.29
N ARG A 112 6.45 13.85 -14.47
CA ARG A 112 6.26 14.90 -15.50
C ARG A 112 4.93 15.64 -15.34
N GLY A 113 3.94 14.99 -14.74
CA GLY A 113 2.63 15.58 -14.47
C GLY A 113 1.56 14.55 -14.11
N PRO A 114 0.31 14.98 -13.95
CA PRO A 114 -0.81 14.08 -13.66
C PRO A 114 -0.96 13.00 -14.72
N VAL A 115 -1.20 11.76 -14.26
CA VAL A 115 -1.56 10.63 -15.12
C VAL A 115 -3.01 10.25 -14.84
N LEU A 116 -3.77 10.11 -15.92
CA LEU A 116 -5.16 9.66 -15.89
C LEU A 116 -5.21 8.18 -16.26
N ALA A 117 -6.14 7.44 -15.67
CA ALA A 117 -6.47 6.07 -16.07
C ALA A 117 -7.94 5.95 -16.47
N GLN A 118 -8.22 4.98 -17.33
CA GLN A 118 -9.57 4.54 -17.71
C GLN A 118 -9.57 3.02 -17.82
N LEU A 119 -10.54 2.33 -17.20
CA LEU A 119 -10.62 0.87 -17.14
C LEU A 119 -11.35 0.24 -18.33
N ASP A 120 -11.20 0.83 -19.51
CA ASP A 120 -12.00 0.50 -20.70
C ASP A 120 -11.53 -0.74 -21.45
N ARG A 121 -10.34 -1.29 -21.15
CA ARG A 121 -9.93 -2.60 -21.67
C ARG A 121 -10.53 -3.77 -20.90
N MET A 122 -11.38 -3.51 -19.89
CA MET A 122 -12.00 -4.57 -19.11
C MET A 122 -13.14 -5.23 -19.91
N PRO A 123 -13.06 -6.54 -20.20
CA PRO A 123 -14.12 -7.22 -20.92
C PRO A 123 -15.46 -7.14 -20.18
N PRO A 124 -16.61 -7.06 -20.88
CA PRO A 124 -17.93 -6.94 -20.26
C PRO A 124 -18.24 -8.02 -19.21
N GLU A 125 -17.82 -9.26 -19.45
CA GLU A 125 -17.98 -10.39 -18.54
C GLU A 125 -17.15 -10.22 -17.26
N VAL A 126 -15.94 -9.69 -17.37
CA VAL A 126 -15.08 -9.38 -16.22
C VAL A 126 -15.68 -8.21 -15.43
N ARG A 127 -16.13 -7.16 -16.14
CA ARG A 127 -16.81 -6.00 -15.54
C ARG A 127 -18.02 -6.41 -14.72
N ALA A 128 -18.85 -7.33 -15.24
CA ALA A 128 -20.01 -7.86 -14.53
C ALA A 128 -19.64 -8.65 -13.26
N ALA A 129 -18.47 -9.28 -13.22
CA ALA A 129 -17.99 -10.05 -12.08
C ALA A 129 -17.34 -9.19 -10.98
N VAL A 130 -16.89 -7.96 -11.28
CA VAL A 130 -16.18 -7.09 -10.32
C VAL A 130 -16.90 -6.93 -8.97
N PRO A 131 -18.22 -6.65 -8.91
CA PRO A 131 -18.92 -6.49 -7.64
C PRO A 131 -18.89 -7.75 -6.75
N GLN A 132 -18.73 -8.93 -7.34
CA GLN A 132 -18.67 -10.20 -6.60
C GLN A 132 -17.25 -10.51 -6.14
N VAL A 133 -16.26 -10.30 -7.00
CA VAL A 133 -14.85 -10.65 -6.73
C VAL A 133 -14.15 -9.58 -5.90
N GLN A 134 -14.46 -8.30 -6.14
CA GLN A 134 -13.85 -7.16 -5.45
C GLN A 134 -14.91 -6.12 -5.07
N PRO A 135 -15.81 -6.42 -4.12
CA PRO A 135 -16.97 -5.59 -3.79
C PRO A 135 -16.61 -4.16 -3.33
N ALA A 136 -15.42 -3.99 -2.75
CA ALA A 136 -14.94 -2.69 -2.28
C ALA A 136 -14.38 -1.80 -3.40
N SER A 137 -14.07 -2.33 -4.59
CA SER A 137 -13.30 -1.60 -5.60
C SER A 137 -14.09 -0.54 -6.34
N LEU A 138 -15.40 -0.74 -6.57
CA LEU A 138 -16.25 0.20 -7.31
C LEU A 138 -17.01 1.19 -6.42
N LEU A 139 -17.16 0.88 -5.13
CA LEU A 139 -17.85 1.76 -4.19
C LEU A 139 -17.24 3.17 -4.09
N PRO A 140 -15.91 3.36 -4.08
CA PRO A 140 -15.28 4.68 -4.04
C PRO A 140 -15.60 5.52 -5.27
N PHE A 141 -15.59 4.92 -6.46
CA PHE A 141 -15.94 5.58 -7.72
C PHE A 141 -17.40 6.02 -7.74
N ARG A 142 -18.31 5.12 -7.35
CA ARG A 142 -19.76 5.43 -7.22
C ARG A 142 -20.01 6.60 -6.28
N ARG A 143 -19.30 6.67 -5.14
CA ARG A 143 -19.42 7.79 -4.19
C ARG A 143 -19.00 9.14 -4.77
N ARG A 144 -18.16 9.15 -5.82
CA ARG A 144 -17.73 10.35 -6.54
C ARG A 144 -18.51 10.60 -7.83
N GLY A 145 -19.43 9.71 -8.21
CA GLY A 145 -20.15 9.80 -9.48
C GLY A 145 -19.27 9.56 -10.70
N ILE A 146 -18.17 8.81 -10.56
CA ILE A 146 -17.26 8.46 -11.67
C ILE A 146 -17.63 7.05 -12.15
N ASP A 147 -17.83 6.86 -13.46
CA ASP A 147 -17.87 5.56 -14.11
C ASP A 147 -16.45 5.21 -14.60
N PRO A 148 -15.66 4.40 -13.88
CA PRO A 148 -14.25 4.19 -14.21
C PRO A 148 -14.02 3.47 -15.55
N PHE A 149 -15.07 2.94 -16.18
CA PHE A 149 -15.03 2.29 -17.48
C PHE A 149 -15.15 3.28 -18.63
N ASN A 150 -15.79 4.43 -18.40
CA ASN A 150 -16.07 5.44 -19.41
C ASN A 150 -15.37 6.79 -19.13
N ASP A 151 -15.13 7.08 -17.85
CA ASP A 151 -14.53 8.31 -17.37
C ASP A 151 -13.04 8.11 -17.07
N ARG A 152 -12.26 9.15 -17.35
CA ARG A 152 -10.86 9.24 -16.94
C ARG A 152 -10.76 9.79 -15.53
N PHE A 153 -9.85 9.25 -14.73
CA PHE A 153 -9.58 9.71 -13.37
C PHE A 153 -8.09 9.68 -13.06
N GLU A 154 -7.64 10.62 -12.22
CA GLU A 154 -6.23 10.66 -11.81
C GLU A 154 -5.84 9.45 -10.97
N VAL A 155 -4.64 8.93 -11.25
CA VAL A 155 -4.01 7.85 -10.48
C VAL A 155 -2.76 8.35 -9.76
N ALA A 156 -2.40 7.63 -8.70
CA ALA A 156 -1.13 7.82 -8.01
C ALA A 156 -0.50 6.47 -7.67
N LEU A 157 0.79 6.50 -7.37
CA LEU A 157 1.51 5.38 -6.79
C LEU A 157 1.58 5.55 -5.27
N PHE A 158 1.11 4.54 -4.54
CA PHE A 158 1.17 4.49 -3.08
C PHE A 158 2.25 3.52 -2.65
N GLY A 159 3.15 3.96 -1.78
CA GLY A 159 4.23 3.12 -1.26
C GLY A 159 3.69 2.03 -0.33
N GLU A 160 4.20 0.81 -0.50
CA GLU A 160 3.87 -0.32 0.37
C GLU A 160 4.96 -0.59 1.41
N GLY A 161 6.17 -0.05 1.19
CA GLY A 161 7.32 -0.24 2.06
C GLY A 161 7.55 -1.72 2.40
N THR A 162 7.75 -2.03 3.68
CA THR A 162 7.93 -3.43 4.14
C THR A 162 6.63 -4.13 4.53
N ILE A 163 5.46 -3.51 4.37
CA ILE A 163 4.17 -4.14 4.74
C ILE A 163 3.89 -5.39 3.86
N ARG A 164 4.59 -5.51 2.72
CA ARG A 164 4.54 -6.65 1.80
C ARG A 164 5.43 -7.83 2.24
N GLY A 165 6.10 -7.74 3.39
CA GLY A 165 6.94 -8.82 3.92
C GLY A 165 8.27 -9.01 3.19
N THR A 166 8.74 -7.99 2.47
CA THR A 166 9.98 -8.06 1.68
C THR A 166 11.25 -7.77 2.48
N GLY A 167 11.11 -7.23 3.70
CA GLY A 167 12.21 -6.95 4.62
C GLY A 167 11.71 -6.73 6.05
N GLY A 168 12.64 -6.70 7.01
CA GLY A 168 12.32 -6.47 8.42
C GLY A 168 13.41 -6.96 9.35
N LEU A 169 13.02 -7.37 10.56
CA LEU A 169 13.93 -7.98 11.53
C LEU A 169 14.50 -9.28 10.97
N ARG A 170 15.82 -9.44 11.07
CA ARG A 170 16.48 -10.70 10.75
C ARG A 170 16.07 -11.75 11.78
N ILE A 171 15.57 -12.87 11.30
CA ILE A 171 15.21 -14.03 12.12
C ILE A 171 16.41 -14.98 12.16
N ALA A 172 16.87 -15.31 13.36
CA ALA A 172 18.03 -16.15 13.60
C ALA A 172 17.74 -17.64 13.47
N ASP A 173 16.50 -18.08 13.74
CA ASP A 173 16.12 -19.50 13.74
C ASP A 173 14.60 -19.76 13.55
N ALA A 174 14.24 -21.04 13.52
CA ALA A 174 12.86 -21.51 13.36
C ALA A 174 11.92 -21.15 14.54
N ALA A 175 12.46 -20.67 15.66
CA ALA A 175 11.68 -20.17 16.79
C ALA A 175 11.40 -18.66 16.68
N CYS A 176 11.72 -18.03 15.54
CA CYS A 176 11.52 -16.62 15.26
C CYS A 176 12.29 -15.67 16.21
N ARG A 177 13.43 -16.12 16.76
CA ARG A 177 14.28 -15.27 17.62
C ARG A 177 15.05 -14.27 16.77
N THR A 178 15.29 -13.07 17.29
CA THR A 178 16.29 -12.13 16.74
C THR A 178 17.69 -12.52 17.19
N ASP A 179 18.70 -11.86 16.62
CA ASP A 179 20.12 -11.98 17.02
C ASP A 179 20.37 -11.57 18.48
#